data_AF-A0A528LG25-F1
#
_entry.id   AF-A0A528LG25-F1
#
_cell.length_a   1.000
_cell.length_b   1.000
_cell.length_c   1.000
_cell.angle_alpha   90.00
_cell.angle_beta   90.00
_cell.angle_gamma   90.00
#
_symmetry.space_group_name_H-M   'P 1'
#
loop_
_entity.id
_entity.type
_entity.pdbx_description
1 polymer ?
#
loop_
_entity_poly.entity_id
_entity_poly.type
_entity_poly.pdbx_seq_one_letter_code
_entity_poly.pdbx_strand_id
1 'polypeptide(L)' 'WPEALQKKVLKGDRPITARPGSLLKPANLKASRKEIEDKLERKLSEFEFASWLMYPKVFSDFTAAQETYGPV' A
#
# COMPACT_ATOMS: atom_id res chain seq x y z
N TRP A 1 -24.14 9.80 -5.26
CA TRP A 1 -23.87 9.35 -6.64
C TRP A 1 -25.18 9.18 -7.38
N PRO A 2 -25.25 9.38 -8.72
CA PRO A 2 -26.46 9.10 -9.49
C PRO A 2 -26.81 7.60 -9.46
N GLU A 3 -28.01 7.25 -8.98
CA GLU A 3 -28.38 5.86 -8.66
C GLU A 3 -28.34 4.92 -9.85
N ALA A 4 -28.89 5.34 -11.00
CA ALA A 4 -28.95 4.52 -12.21
C ALA A 4 -27.54 4.19 -12.74
N LEU A 5 -26.63 5.16 -12.73
CA LEU A 5 -25.25 4.98 -13.16
C LEU A 5 -24.49 4.08 -12.17
N GLN A 6 -24.63 4.34 -10.87
CA GLN A 6 -23.98 3.57 -9.82
C GLN A 6 -24.40 2.10 -9.89
N LYS A 7 -25.71 1.81 -10.00
CA LYS A 7 -26.22 0.43 -10.12
C LYS A 7 -25.70 -0.28 -11.37
N LYS A 8 -25.61 0.43 -12.52
CA LYS A 8 -25.07 -0.13 -13.76
C LYS A 8 -23.60 -0.50 -13.64
N VAL A 9 -22.79 0.35 -12.99
CA VAL A 9 -21.34 0.15 -12.85
C VAL A 9 -21.00 -0.90 -11.79
N LEU A 10 -21.73 -0.91 -10.66
CA LEU A 10 -21.44 -1.84 -9.55
C LEU A 10 -21.89 -3.28 -9.80
N LYS A 11 -22.75 -3.54 -10.80
CA LYS A 11 -23.17 -4.91 -11.21
C LYS A 11 -23.66 -5.80 -10.06
N GLY A 12 -24.21 -5.21 -9.00
CA GLY A 12 -24.70 -5.92 -7.80
C GLY A 12 -23.86 -5.71 -6.54
N ASP A 13 -22.65 -5.14 -6.65
CA ASP A 13 -21.85 -4.79 -5.49
C ASP A 13 -22.52 -3.67 -4.68
N ARG A 14 -22.47 -3.81 -3.35
CA ARG A 14 -23.08 -2.83 -2.43
C ARG A 14 -22.16 -1.62 -2.28
N PRO A 15 -22.63 -0.40 -2.58
CA PRO A 15 -21.85 0.79 -2.33
C PRO A 15 -21.70 1.02 -0.83
N ILE A 16 -20.58 1.64 -0.45
CA ILE A 16 -20.41 2.20 0.89
C ILE A 16 -20.84 3.67 0.90
N THR A 17 -21.46 4.10 2.00
CA THR A 17 -21.82 5.50 2.24
C THR A 17 -21.09 6.09 3.45
N ALA A 18 -20.47 5.25 4.27
CA ALA A 18 -19.64 5.66 5.39
C ALA A 18 -18.26 6.16 4.90
N ARG A 19 -17.54 6.83 5.80
CA ARG A 19 -16.13 7.21 5.58
C ARG A 19 -15.29 5.94 5.31
N PRO A 20 -14.62 5.78 4.16
CA PRO A 20 -13.93 4.53 3.82
C PRO A 20 -12.95 4.03 4.91
N GLY A 21 -12.21 4.95 5.53
CA GLY A 21 -11.26 4.62 6.60
C GLY A 21 -11.90 4.05 7.87
N SER A 22 -13.22 4.23 8.11
CA SER A 22 -13.88 3.56 9.25
C SER A 22 -14.20 2.09 8.99
N LEU A 23 -14.14 1.64 7.72
CA LEU A 23 -14.35 0.25 7.33
C LEU A 23 -13.03 -0.52 7.24
N LEU A 24 -11.91 0.18 7.19
CA LEU A 24 -10.57 -0.40 7.13
C LEU A 24 -10.10 -0.79 8.53
N LYS A 25 -9.46 -1.96 8.62
CA LYS A 25 -8.74 -2.36 9.83
C LYS A 25 -7.45 -1.53 9.96
N PRO A 26 -7.03 -1.17 11.17
CA PRO A 26 -5.71 -0.58 11.39
C PRO A 26 -4.61 -1.50 10.85
N ALA A 27 -3.64 -0.93 10.14
CA ALA A 27 -2.47 -1.66 9.68
C ALA A 27 -1.58 -2.08 10.87
N ASN A 28 -1.01 -3.29 10.82
CA ASN A 28 -0.04 -3.75 11.80
C ASN A 28 1.37 -3.30 11.38
N LEU A 29 1.76 -2.09 11.78
CA LEU A 29 3.03 -1.48 11.37
C LEU A 29 4.26 -2.30 11.76
N LYS A 30 4.23 -2.98 12.92
CA LYS A 30 5.35 -3.81 13.38
C LYS A 30 5.53 -5.05 12.50
N ALA A 31 4.44 -5.74 12.18
CA ALA A 31 4.48 -6.90 11.31
C ALA A 31 4.90 -6.50 9.88
N SER A 32 4.33 -5.43 9.35
CA SER A 32 4.67 -4.91 8.02
C SER A 32 6.13 -4.47 7.92
N ARG A 33 6.67 -3.78 8.93
CA ARG A 33 8.09 -3.41 8.97
C ARG A 33 8.99 -4.64 8.95
N LYS A 34 8.66 -5.65 9.76
CA LYS A 34 9.42 -6.91 9.78
C LYS A 34 9.39 -7.60 8.41
N GLU A 35 8.21 -7.68 7.79
CA GLU A 35 8.07 -8.31 6.47
C GLU A 35 8.97 -7.69 5.40
N ILE A 36 9.03 -6.36 5.33
CA ILE A 36 9.84 -5.69 4.30
C ILE A 36 11.33 -5.68 4.64
N GLU A 37 11.71 -5.54 5.91
CA GLU A 37 13.11 -5.66 6.32
C GLU A 37 13.67 -7.07 6.09
N ASP A 38 12.85 -8.11 6.31
CA ASP A 38 13.23 -9.49 6.01
C ASP A 38 13.38 -9.71 4.49
N LYS A 39 12.54 -9.06 3.66
CA LYS A 39 12.61 -9.14 2.19
C LYS A 39 13.83 -8.43 1.58
N LEU A 40 14.25 -7.32 2.19
CA LEU A 40 15.38 -6.51 1.72
C LEU A 40 16.70 -6.86 2.42
N GLU A 41 16.66 -7.81 3.36
CA GLU A 41 17.80 -8.23 4.19
C GLU A 41 18.53 -7.05 4.88
N ARG A 42 17.82 -5.94 5.11
CA ARG A 42 18.35 -4.72 5.73
C ARG A 42 17.29 -3.97 6.51
N LYS A 43 17.75 -3.10 7.42
CA LYS A 43 16.86 -2.17 8.13
C LYS A 43 16.42 -1.01 7.24
N LEU A 44 15.18 -0.58 7.41
CA LEU A 44 14.63 0.61 6.76
C LEU A 44 14.66 1.81 7.71
N SER A 45 14.93 2.99 7.17
CA SER A 45 14.59 4.25 7.82
C SER A 45 13.06 4.41 7.93
N GLU A 46 12.59 5.36 8.76
CA GLU A 46 11.15 5.68 8.85
C GLU A 46 10.59 6.22 7.53
N PHE A 47 11.39 6.96 6.75
CA PHE A 47 10.97 7.50 5.45
C PHE A 47 10.81 6.41 4.38
N GLU A 48 11.72 5.43 4.36
CA GLU A 48 11.61 4.27 3.48
C GLU A 48 10.40 3.40 3.85
N PHE A 49 10.18 3.19 5.15
CA PHE A 49 9.02 2.43 5.60
C PHE A 49 7.70 3.14 5.26
N ALA A 50 7.63 4.46 5.41
CA ALA A 50 6.47 5.24 4.97
C ALA A 50 6.26 5.18 3.45
N SER A 51 7.34 5.25 2.67
CA SER A 51 7.31 5.12 1.21
C SER A 51 6.76 3.76 0.80
N TRP A 52 7.22 2.68 1.44
CA TRP A 52 6.73 1.33 1.20
C TRP A 52 5.27 1.16 1.63
N LEU A 53 4.84 1.73 2.76
CA LEU A 53 3.44 1.62 3.21
C LEU A 53 2.47 2.26 2.20
N MET A 54 2.87 3.34 1.54
CA MET A 54 2.08 4.00 0.51
C MET A 54 2.15 3.30 -0.84
N TYR A 55 3.33 2.81 -1.22
CA TYR A 55 3.57 2.18 -2.52
C TYR A 55 4.46 0.93 -2.43
N PRO A 56 3.94 -0.21 -1.92
CA PRO A 56 4.75 -1.40 -1.63
C PRO A 56 5.52 -1.91 -2.84
N LYS A 57 4.83 -2.03 -3.99
CA LYS A 57 5.43 -2.51 -5.24
C LYS A 57 6.48 -1.54 -5.78
N VAL A 58 6.13 -0.25 -5.88
CA VAL A 58 7.03 0.75 -6.48
C VAL A 58 8.30 0.91 -5.64
N PHE A 59 8.17 0.91 -4.32
CA PHE A 59 9.32 0.96 -3.43
C PHE A 59 10.21 -0.29 -3.58
N SER A 60 9.63 -1.50 -3.61
CA SER A 60 10.41 -2.73 -3.82
C SER A 60 11.13 -2.77 -5.18
N ASP A 61 10.47 -2.30 -6.25
CA ASP A 61 11.10 -2.19 -7.56
C ASP A 61 12.24 -1.16 -7.54
N PHE A 62 12.05 -0.02 -6.84
CA PHE A 62 13.06 1.01 -6.66
C PHE A 62 14.29 0.52 -5.90
N THR A 63 14.11 -0.21 -4.78
CA THR A 63 15.24 -0.75 -4.01
C THR A 63 16.03 -1.77 -4.80
N ALA A 64 15.36 -2.64 -5.57
CA ALA A 64 16.05 -3.60 -6.45
C ALA A 64 16.87 -2.90 -7.55
N ALA A 65 16.33 -1.80 -8.11
CA ALA A 65 17.07 -0.99 -9.07
C ALA A 65 18.28 -0.31 -8.42
N GLN A 66 18.14 0.22 -7.21
CA GLN A 66 19.23 0.85 -6.47
C GLN A 66 20.34 -0.14 -6.09
N GLU A 67 19.99 -1.38 -5.76
CA GLU A 67 20.96 -2.47 -5.53
C GLU A 67 21.75 -2.80 -6.81
N THR A 68 21.10 -2.75 -7.97
CA THR A 68 21.74 -3.07 -9.26
C THR A 68 22.60 -1.92 -9.78
N TYR A 69 22.12 -0.67 -9.65
CA TYR A 69 22.70 0.49 -10.35
C TYR A 69 23.37 1.52 -9.42
N GLY A 70 23.21 1.40 -8.10
CA GLY A 70 23.73 2.39 -7.15
C GLY A 70 22.97 3.72 -7.18
N PRO A 71 23.56 4.81 -6.66
CA PRO A 71 22.91 6.12 -6.58
C PRO A 71 22.98 6.88 -7.91
N VAL A 72 22.17 6.45 -8.88
CA VAL A 72 21.99 7.12 -10.18
C VAL A 72 21.04 8.31 -10.12
#